data_AF-A0A8I3AW61-F1
#
_entry.id   AF-A0A8I3AW61-F1
#
_cell.length_a   1.000
_cell.length_b   1.000
_cell.length_c   1.000
_cell.angle_alpha   90.00
_cell.angle_beta   90.00
_cell.angle_gamma   90.00
#
_symmetry.space_group_name_H-M   'P 1'
#
loop_
_entity.id
_entity.type
_entity.pdbx_description
1 polymer ?
#
loop_
_entity_poly.entity_id
_entity_poly.type
_entity_poly.pdbx_seq_one_letter_code
_entity_poly.pdbx_strand_id
1 'polypeptide(L)'
;MHTQSYLSLALALAAPAVVNAVSGSGHSTRYWDCCKPSCAWSGKASVSGPVLTCDKNDNPLTDPNAKSGCDGGGAFSCTNNSPFAINDDVAFGFAATAINGGSEASWCCACYALTFTNGPVAGKKMVVQSTNTGGDLGNNHFDIMMPGGGLGIFDGCSPQFGGIPGARYGGVGSRSECDGMPGLLKDGCQWRFDWFKNADNPDFTFEQVQCPSELVAISGCRRADDKNFPAFNMIGNSAPKPTTSKAVTTSKPATTSKPVTTIKPATTSKPAKTSKPAGGSPSEPLVAAYGQCNSEKSWAAAKPCAKGLRCVKQNDWYSQCLP
;
A
#
# COMPACT_ATOMS: atom_id res chain seq x y z
N MET A 1 52.51 -5.33 53.02
CA MET A 1 51.95 -4.23 52.21
C MET A 1 51.25 -4.85 51.01
N HIS A 2 49.93 -5.03 51.07
CA HIS A 2 49.11 -5.49 49.94
C HIS A 2 47.95 -4.52 49.76
N THR A 3 48.01 -3.76 48.68
CA THR A 3 47.02 -2.75 48.31
C THR A 3 46.01 -3.43 47.39
N GLN A 4 44.79 -3.67 47.89
CA GLN A 4 43.67 -4.11 47.05
C GLN A 4 43.04 -2.89 46.37
N SER A 5 43.17 -2.82 45.05
CA SER A 5 42.43 -1.85 44.23
C SER A 5 41.03 -2.40 43.96
N TYR A 6 40.01 -1.71 44.49
CA TYR A 6 38.61 -1.96 44.17
C TYR A 6 38.28 -1.28 42.83
N LEU A 7 37.99 -2.08 41.81
CA LEU A 7 37.51 -1.60 40.52
C LEU A 7 35.99 -1.38 40.61
N SER A 8 35.57 -0.13 40.78
CA SER A 8 34.16 0.26 40.79
C SER A 8 33.58 0.12 39.38
N LEU A 9 32.78 -0.93 39.15
CA LEU A 9 32.02 -1.12 37.92
C LEU A 9 30.79 -0.20 37.96
N ALA A 10 30.89 0.98 37.34
CA ALA A 10 29.76 1.88 37.16
C ALA A 10 28.79 1.29 36.12
N LEU A 11 27.65 0.76 36.60
CA LEU A 11 26.55 0.31 35.75
C LEU A 11 25.78 1.55 35.27
N ALA A 12 26.10 2.04 34.07
CA ALA A 12 25.33 3.10 33.43
C ALA A 12 23.94 2.55 33.05
N LEU A 13 22.90 2.92 33.81
CA LEU A 13 21.51 2.71 33.41
C LEU A 13 21.22 3.60 32.20
N ALA A 14 21.28 3.03 31.00
CA ALA A 14 20.76 3.67 29.80
C ALA A 14 19.23 3.76 29.92
N ALA A 15 18.72 4.95 30.23
CA ALA A 15 17.29 5.22 30.11
C ALA A 15 16.88 5.03 28.62
N PRO A 16 15.75 4.39 28.32
CA PRO A 16 15.27 4.28 26.95
C PRO A 16 15.04 5.70 26.41
N ALA A 17 15.75 6.05 25.35
CA ALA A 17 15.46 7.26 24.59
C ALA A 17 14.03 7.13 24.06
N VAL A 18 13.12 7.98 24.55
CA VAL A 18 11.78 8.10 23.99
C VAL A 18 11.94 8.71 22.60
N VAL A 19 11.86 7.88 21.57
CA VAL A 19 11.83 8.35 20.19
C VAL A 19 10.44 8.93 19.96
N ASN A 20 10.35 10.25 19.88
CA ASN A 20 9.08 10.90 19.52
C ASN A 20 8.80 10.64 18.04
N ALA A 21 7.68 9.98 17.75
CA ALA A 21 7.19 9.82 16.38
C ALA A 21 7.01 11.20 15.73
N VAL A 22 7.62 11.42 14.56
CA VAL A 22 7.37 12.67 13.81
C VAL A 22 5.91 12.69 13.39
N SER A 23 5.26 13.83 13.60
CA SER A 23 3.86 14.04 13.25
C SER A 23 3.63 15.50 12.85
N GLY A 24 2.52 15.76 12.18
CA GLY A 24 2.18 17.11 11.78
C GLY A 24 1.04 17.16 10.77
N SER A 25 0.87 18.33 10.17
CA SER A 25 0.07 18.50 8.95
C SER A 25 0.99 18.48 7.73
N GLY A 26 0.44 18.03 6.59
CA GLY A 26 1.16 17.93 5.34
C GLY A 26 0.25 18.11 4.12
N HIS A 27 0.91 18.26 2.98
CA HIS A 27 0.28 18.41 1.66
C HIS A 27 0.58 17.18 0.83
N SER A 28 -0.37 16.74 0.00
CA SER A 28 -0.13 15.64 -0.94
C SER A 28 -0.04 16.10 -2.38
N THR A 29 0.69 15.34 -3.16
CA THR A 29 0.52 15.26 -4.62
C THR A 29 0.39 13.78 -5.02
N ARG A 30 0.41 13.53 -6.32
CA ARG A 30 0.34 12.19 -6.91
C ARG A 30 1.37 12.07 -8.03
N TYR A 31 2.05 10.93 -8.10
CA TYR A 31 3.00 10.66 -9.18
C TYR A 31 3.17 9.18 -9.48
N TRP A 32 3.70 8.90 -10.66
CA TRP A 32 4.30 7.63 -11.04
C TRP A 32 5.23 7.88 -12.23
N ASP A 33 6.53 7.98 -11.97
CA ASP A 33 7.57 8.29 -12.96
C ASP A 33 8.35 7.07 -13.44
N CYS A 34 8.07 5.90 -12.87
CA CYS A 34 8.76 4.63 -13.05
C CYS A 34 10.23 4.61 -12.62
N CYS A 35 10.77 5.71 -12.10
CA CYS A 35 12.18 5.80 -11.73
C CYS A 35 12.52 4.84 -10.59
N LYS A 36 13.79 4.44 -10.51
CA LYS A 36 14.34 3.83 -9.29
C LYS A 36 14.14 4.82 -8.13
N PRO A 37 13.45 4.42 -7.05
CA PRO A 37 13.18 5.33 -5.93
C PRO A 37 14.46 5.54 -5.10
N SER A 38 14.62 6.72 -4.49
CA SER A 38 15.89 7.11 -3.86
C SER A 38 16.29 6.21 -2.68
N CYS A 39 15.34 5.65 -1.93
CA CYS A 39 15.62 4.71 -0.84
C CYS A 39 15.97 3.30 -1.31
N ALA A 40 15.99 3.05 -2.63
CA ALA A 40 16.53 1.82 -3.22
C ALA A 40 18.07 1.83 -3.34
N TRP A 41 18.73 2.97 -3.05
CA TRP A 41 20.18 3.03 -2.98
C TRP A 41 20.69 2.57 -1.61
N SER A 42 21.76 1.78 -1.62
CA SER A 42 22.47 1.38 -0.41
C SER A 42 22.98 2.59 0.38
N GLY A 43 22.97 2.50 1.71
CA GLY A 43 23.54 3.52 2.59
C GLY A 43 22.68 4.76 2.81
N LYS A 44 21.45 4.81 2.28
CA LYS A 44 20.53 5.95 2.49
C LYS A 44 19.95 6.02 3.89
N ALA A 45 19.74 4.88 4.56
CA ALA A 45 19.26 4.79 5.94
C ALA A 45 19.71 3.46 6.59
N SER A 46 19.52 3.34 7.90
CA SER A 46 19.74 2.08 8.64
C SER A 46 18.53 1.16 8.48
N VAL A 47 18.62 0.22 7.53
CA VAL A 47 17.51 -0.65 7.09
C VAL A 47 17.97 -2.10 6.92
N SER A 48 17.02 -3.04 6.92
CA SER A 48 17.26 -4.47 6.65
C SER A 48 17.83 -4.75 5.25
N GLY A 49 17.46 -3.89 4.30
CA GLY A 49 17.87 -3.85 2.90
C GLY A 49 17.22 -2.61 2.27
N PRO A 50 17.80 -2.02 1.22
CA PRO A 50 17.17 -0.90 0.54
C PRO A 50 15.86 -1.34 -0.14
N VAL A 51 15.04 -0.37 -0.55
CA VAL A 51 13.81 -0.66 -1.31
C VAL A 51 14.15 -1.46 -2.57
N LEU A 52 13.41 -2.54 -2.82
CA LEU A 52 13.57 -3.35 -4.02
C LEU A 52 13.24 -2.54 -5.28
N THR A 53 13.99 -2.81 -6.33
CA THR A 53 13.73 -2.29 -7.69
C THR A 53 13.44 -3.45 -8.61
N CYS A 54 12.82 -3.17 -9.76
CA CYS A 54 12.51 -4.18 -10.75
C CYS A 54 13.12 -3.83 -12.11
N ASP A 55 13.33 -4.85 -12.93
CA ASP A 55 13.65 -4.66 -14.34
C ASP A 55 12.41 -4.16 -15.13
N LYS A 56 12.57 -3.97 -16.44
CA LYS A 56 11.47 -3.51 -17.31
C LYS A 56 10.26 -4.46 -17.39
N ASN A 57 10.44 -5.72 -17.00
CA ASN A 57 9.40 -6.74 -17.00
C ASN A 57 8.85 -7.00 -15.60
N ASP A 58 9.15 -6.13 -14.64
CA ASP A 58 8.74 -6.22 -13.24
C ASP A 58 9.37 -7.38 -12.45
N ASN A 59 10.53 -7.88 -12.88
CA ASN A 59 11.28 -8.86 -12.08
C ASN A 59 12.14 -8.14 -11.03
N PRO A 60 12.08 -8.50 -9.74
CA PRO A 60 12.92 -7.90 -8.71
C PRO A 60 14.41 -8.04 -9.00
N LEU A 61 15.14 -6.94 -8.85
CA LEU A 61 16.59 -6.87 -8.97
C LEU A 61 17.25 -7.06 -7.60
N THR A 62 18.29 -7.88 -7.56
CA THR A 62 19.08 -8.10 -6.34
C THR A 62 20.23 -7.11 -6.17
N ASP A 63 20.62 -6.39 -7.24
CA ASP A 63 21.68 -5.40 -7.18
C ASP A 63 21.13 -4.01 -6.82
N PRO A 64 21.32 -3.52 -5.58
CA PRO A 64 20.87 -2.20 -5.19
C PRO A 64 21.67 -1.06 -5.86
N ASN A 65 22.78 -1.36 -6.54
CA ASN A 65 23.58 -0.38 -7.27
C ASN A 65 23.23 -0.32 -8.76
N ALA A 66 22.27 -1.13 -9.23
CA ALA A 66 21.78 -1.06 -10.60
C ALA A 66 21.31 0.37 -10.92
N LYS A 67 21.77 0.90 -12.05
CA LYS A 67 21.48 2.28 -12.47
C LYS A 67 19.99 2.47 -12.75
N SER A 68 19.44 3.61 -12.36
CA SER A 68 18.04 3.98 -12.60
C SER A 68 17.72 4.01 -14.09
N GLY A 69 16.55 3.53 -14.50
CA GLY A 69 16.03 3.71 -15.85
C GLY A 69 15.89 5.18 -16.26
N CYS A 70 15.64 6.08 -15.29
CA CYS A 70 15.61 7.53 -15.50
C CYS A 70 17.00 8.15 -15.72
N ASP A 71 18.06 7.36 -15.57
CA ASP A 71 19.44 7.73 -15.86
C ASP A 71 20.06 6.70 -16.83
N GLY A 72 19.25 6.16 -17.75
CA GLY A 72 19.72 5.24 -18.80
C GLY A 72 20.14 3.84 -18.33
N GLY A 73 19.76 3.45 -17.11
CA GLY A 73 19.95 2.11 -16.56
C GLY A 73 18.76 1.17 -16.76
N GLY A 74 18.74 0.08 -15.99
CA GLY A 74 17.72 -0.97 -16.09
C GLY A 74 16.86 -1.17 -14.84
N ALA A 75 17.04 -0.35 -13.80
CA ALA A 75 16.29 -0.44 -12.55
C ALA A 75 15.16 0.58 -12.49
N PHE A 76 13.95 0.11 -12.24
CA PHE A 76 12.72 0.88 -12.17
C PHE A 76 12.02 0.66 -10.82
N SER A 77 11.01 1.48 -10.52
CA SER A 77 10.06 1.15 -9.46
C SER A 77 9.29 -0.13 -9.81
N CYS A 78 9.20 -1.07 -8.86
CA CYS A 78 8.36 -2.24 -9.02
C CYS A 78 6.88 -1.84 -9.06
N THR A 79 6.09 -2.48 -9.92
CA THR A 79 4.67 -2.15 -10.11
C THR A 79 3.83 -2.43 -8.87
N ASN A 80 4.26 -3.38 -8.03
CA ASN A 80 3.64 -3.68 -6.74
C ASN A 80 3.85 -2.58 -5.67
N ASN A 81 4.66 -1.55 -5.95
CA ASN A 81 4.68 -0.29 -5.16
C ASN A 81 3.45 0.60 -5.47
N SER A 82 2.41 0.03 -6.09
CA SER A 82 1.10 0.64 -6.26
C SER A 82 0.31 0.68 -4.94
N PRO A 83 -0.61 1.64 -4.76
CA PRO A 83 -1.47 1.72 -3.59
C PRO A 83 -2.61 0.70 -3.69
N PHE A 84 -3.13 0.25 -2.55
CA PHE A 84 -4.23 -0.70 -2.47
C PHE A 84 -5.13 -0.43 -1.26
N ALA A 85 -6.42 -0.71 -1.42
CA ALA A 85 -7.40 -0.58 -0.35
C ALA A 85 -7.36 -1.84 0.55
N ILE A 86 -7.29 -1.64 1.86
CA ILE A 86 -7.51 -2.72 2.83
C ILE A 86 -9.02 -2.91 3.05
N ASN A 87 -9.72 -1.79 3.23
CA ASN A 87 -11.16 -1.67 3.30
C ASN A 87 -11.58 -0.28 2.81
N ASP A 88 -12.85 0.07 2.96
CA ASP A 88 -13.38 1.34 2.47
C ASP A 88 -12.73 2.56 3.14
N ASP A 89 -12.21 2.46 4.36
CA ASP A 89 -11.67 3.59 5.14
C ASP A 89 -10.15 3.58 5.27
N VAL A 90 -9.49 2.47 4.97
CA VAL A 90 -8.04 2.29 5.09
C VAL A 90 -7.43 1.80 3.79
N ALA A 91 -6.41 2.50 3.31
CA ALA A 91 -5.53 2.06 2.23
C ALA A 91 -4.07 2.02 2.67
N PHE A 92 -3.27 1.20 1.99
CA PHE A 92 -1.82 1.18 2.12
C PHE A 92 -1.17 1.59 0.79
N GLY A 93 0.04 2.12 0.84
CA GLY A 93 0.79 2.45 -0.36
C GLY A 93 2.18 2.99 -0.06
N PHE A 94 2.71 3.75 -1.02
CA PHE A 94 4.07 4.25 -1.01
C PHE A 94 4.07 5.73 -1.40
N ALA A 95 5.10 6.47 -0.98
CA ALA A 95 5.22 7.88 -1.30
C ALA A 95 6.69 8.30 -1.43
N ALA A 96 6.91 9.38 -2.19
CA ALA A 96 8.07 10.22 -2.00
C ALA A 96 7.78 11.20 -0.86
N THR A 97 8.72 11.42 0.07
CA THR A 97 8.47 12.29 1.22
C THR A 97 9.54 13.38 1.35
N ALA A 98 9.12 14.53 1.87
CA ALA A 98 9.99 15.60 2.34
C ALA A 98 9.45 16.07 3.70
N ILE A 99 10.09 15.66 4.79
CA ILE A 99 9.60 15.86 6.16
C ILE A 99 10.47 16.89 6.88
N ASN A 100 9.83 17.85 7.54
CA ASN A 100 10.50 18.93 8.24
C ASN A 100 11.49 18.43 9.29
N GLY A 101 12.70 18.98 9.26
CA GLY A 101 13.77 18.60 10.20
C GLY A 101 14.33 17.20 9.97
N GLY A 102 13.87 16.51 8.93
CA GLY A 102 14.35 15.20 8.53
C GLY A 102 15.39 15.23 7.41
N SER A 103 15.84 14.03 7.06
CA SER A 103 16.63 13.72 5.87
C SER A 103 16.27 12.31 5.37
N GLU A 104 16.84 11.89 4.24
CA GLU A 104 16.67 10.52 3.74
C GLU A 104 17.02 9.46 4.81
N ALA A 105 18.04 9.73 5.62
CA ALA A 105 18.42 8.84 6.72
C ALA A 105 17.31 8.65 7.77
N SER A 106 16.46 9.65 7.95
CA SER A 106 15.33 9.60 8.89
C SER A 106 14.05 9.03 8.29
N TRP A 107 13.73 9.34 7.03
CA TRP A 107 12.44 8.94 6.44
C TRP A 107 12.52 7.73 5.52
N CYS A 108 13.68 7.37 4.96
CA CYS A 108 13.75 6.22 4.07
C CYS A 108 13.26 4.96 4.79
N CYS A 109 12.27 4.34 4.17
CA CYS A 109 11.54 3.15 4.61
C CYS A 109 10.75 3.30 5.91
N ALA A 110 10.61 4.52 6.45
CA ALA A 110 9.67 4.81 7.53
C ALA A 110 8.24 4.76 7.00
N CYS A 111 7.30 4.43 7.89
CA CYS A 111 5.88 4.45 7.57
C CYS A 111 5.15 5.56 8.32
N TYR A 112 4.14 6.12 7.66
CA TYR A 112 3.35 7.22 8.18
C TYR A 112 1.87 6.94 7.99
N ALA A 113 1.10 7.08 9.06
CA ALA A 113 -0.35 7.01 9.02
C ALA A 113 -0.91 8.40 8.71
N LEU A 114 -1.40 8.58 7.49
CA LEU A 114 -2.06 9.80 7.02
C LEU A 114 -3.54 9.74 7.37
N THR A 115 -4.12 10.84 7.85
CA THR A 115 -5.56 11.05 7.93
C THR A 115 -5.91 12.26 7.09
N PHE A 116 -6.61 12.05 5.98
CA PHE A 116 -6.96 13.15 5.07
C PHE A 116 -7.93 14.13 5.74
N THR A 117 -7.71 15.43 5.55
CA THR A 117 -8.46 16.49 6.22
C THR A 117 -9.43 17.23 5.30
N ASN A 118 -9.29 17.07 3.99
CA ASN A 118 -10.15 17.69 2.99
C ASN A 118 -10.37 16.78 1.76
N GLY A 119 -11.10 17.29 0.78
CA GLY A 119 -11.45 16.56 -0.44
C GLY A 119 -12.44 15.40 -0.20
N PRO A 120 -12.72 14.60 -1.24
CA PRO A 120 -13.71 13.51 -1.18
C PRO A 120 -13.26 12.32 -0.31
N VAL A 121 -12.02 12.33 0.18
CA VAL A 121 -11.43 11.30 1.04
C VAL A 121 -11.21 11.77 2.48
N ALA A 122 -11.70 12.96 2.85
CA ALA A 122 -11.58 13.48 4.22
C ALA A 122 -12.06 12.45 5.25
N GLY A 123 -11.25 12.22 6.29
CA GLY A 123 -11.49 11.22 7.33
C GLY A 123 -10.96 9.82 7.03
N LYS A 124 -10.68 9.49 5.76
CA LYS A 124 -10.02 8.22 5.42
C LYS A 124 -8.57 8.22 5.86
N LYS A 125 -8.04 7.02 6.11
CA LYS A 125 -6.67 6.81 6.52
C LYS A 125 -5.86 6.09 5.45
N MET A 126 -4.62 6.52 5.27
CA MET A 126 -3.68 5.84 4.39
C MET A 126 -2.36 5.62 5.13
N VAL A 127 -1.86 4.39 5.19
CA VAL A 127 -0.49 4.15 5.68
C VAL A 127 0.44 4.07 4.48
N VAL A 128 1.44 4.93 4.45
CA VAL A 128 2.42 4.97 3.36
C VAL A 128 3.81 4.65 3.87
N GLN A 129 4.57 3.87 3.11
CA GLN A 129 6.00 3.75 3.30
C GLN A 129 6.74 4.75 2.40
N SER A 130 7.67 5.51 2.98
CA SER A 130 8.51 6.43 2.22
C SER A 130 9.60 5.66 1.47
N THR A 131 9.49 5.60 0.14
CA THR A 131 10.46 4.91 -0.73
C THR A 131 11.35 5.87 -1.50
N ASN A 132 10.95 7.13 -1.61
CA ASN A 132 11.66 8.14 -2.37
C ASN A 132 11.69 9.48 -1.62
N THR A 133 12.47 10.42 -2.11
CA THR A 133 12.49 11.81 -1.67
C THR A 133 12.03 12.69 -2.81
N GLY A 134 11.07 13.60 -2.56
CA GLY A 134 10.73 14.62 -3.54
C GLY A 134 11.57 15.88 -3.29
N GLY A 135 12.54 16.13 -4.16
CA GLY A 135 13.50 17.23 -4.01
C GLY A 135 12.91 18.63 -4.16
N ASP A 136 11.78 18.77 -4.86
CA ASP A 136 11.08 20.04 -5.08
C ASP A 136 9.88 20.25 -4.14
N LEU A 137 9.71 19.35 -3.18
CA LEU A 137 8.53 19.35 -2.36
C LEU A 137 8.70 20.27 -1.15
N GLY A 138 7.62 20.97 -0.81
CA GLY A 138 7.58 21.84 0.36
C GLY A 138 7.63 21.07 1.67
N ASN A 139 7.51 21.81 2.76
CA ASN A 139 7.48 21.27 4.11
C ASN A 139 6.38 20.21 4.31
N ASN A 140 6.75 19.03 4.85
CA ASN A 140 5.85 17.90 5.14
C ASN A 140 5.00 17.44 3.94
N HIS A 141 5.63 17.32 2.78
CA HIS A 141 4.95 16.93 1.56
C HIS A 141 5.09 15.42 1.30
N PHE A 142 3.99 14.79 0.92
CA PHE A 142 3.93 13.39 0.53
C PHE A 142 3.42 13.26 -0.91
N ASP A 143 4.31 12.94 -1.85
CA ASP A 143 3.93 12.66 -3.22
C ASP A 143 3.55 11.18 -3.33
N ILE A 144 2.23 10.91 -3.36
CA ILE A 144 1.70 9.55 -3.23
C ILE A 144 1.91 8.80 -4.56
N MET A 145 2.56 7.64 -4.49
CA MET A 145 2.74 6.79 -5.66
C MET A 145 1.40 6.22 -6.09
N MET A 146 0.95 6.57 -7.29
CA MET A 146 -0.22 5.96 -7.92
C MET A 146 -0.04 5.97 -9.45
N PRO A 147 -0.08 4.80 -10.12
CA PRO A 147 0.07 4.75 -11.57
C PRO A 147 -0.92 5.67 -12.29
N GLY A 148 -0.41 6.46 -13.23
CA GLY A 148 -1.22 7.51 -13.86
C GLY A 148 -1.45 8.74 -13.00
N GLY A 149 -0.70 8.95 -11.93
CA GLY A 149 -0.65 10.22 -11.18
C GLY A 149 0.11 11.33 -11.90
N GLY A 150 0.91 10.98 -12.91
CA GLY A 150 1.76 11.89 -13.67
C GLY A 150 3.23 11.55 -13.49
N LEU A 151 4.01 11.75 -14.54
CA LEU A 151 5.46 11.47 -14.56
C LEU A 151 6.25 12.52 -13.76
N GLY A 152 5.74 13.75 -13.68
CA GLY A 152 6.47 14.85 -13.09
C GLY A 152 7.72 15.22 -13.90
N ILE A 153 8.85 15.41 -13.22
CA ILE A 153 10.08 15.88 -13.85
C ILE A 153 10.74 14.81 -14.71
N PHE A 154 10.75 13.56 -14.26
CA PHE A 154 11.44 12.47 -14.93
C PHE A 154 10.46 11.58 -15.69
N ASP A 155 10.93 10.95 -16.77
CA ASP A 155 10.15 9.98 -17.53
C ASP A 155 10.93 8.67 -17.64
N GLY A 156 10.80 7.83 -16.62
CA GLY A 156 11.27 6.44 -16.66
C GLY A 156 10.27 5.50 -17.32
N CYS A 157 9.03 5.92 -17.50
CA CYS A 157 7.98 5.06 -18.03
C CYS A 157 8.11 4.87 -19.55
N SER A 158 8.61 5.88 -20.27
CA SER A 158 8.98 5.76 -21.68
C SER A 158 9.99 4.64 -21.93
N PRO A 159 11.17 4.60 -21.27
CA PRO A 159 12.11 3.49 -21.45
C PRO A 159 11.66 2.16 -20.83
N GLN A 160 10.76 2.15 -19.83
CA GLN A 160 10.28 0.91 -19.23
C GLN A 160 9.20 0.22 -20.08
N PHE A 161 8.16 0.96 -20.46
CA PHE A 161 6.92 0.43 -21.03
C PHE A 161 6.58 0.99 -22.42
N GLY A 162 7.41 1.89 -22.96
CA GLY A 162 7.05 2.68 -24.14
C GLY A 162 6.14 3.87 -23.83
N GLY A 163 6.00 4.22 -22.54
CA GLY A 163 5.17 5.32 -22.04
C GLY A 163 3.90 4.83 -21.33
N ILE A 164 3.25 5.77 -20.63
CA ILE A 164 1.94 5.58 -19.99
C ILE A 164 1.02 6.76 -20.34
N PRO A 165 -0.31 6.58 -20.38
CA PRO A 165 -1.23 7.66 -20.70
C PRO A 165 -1.32 8.73 -19.60
N GLY A 166 -1.79 9.92 -19.98
CA GLY A 166 -2.08 11.03 -19.08
C GLY A 166 -1.17 12.25 -19.28
N ALA A 167 -1.54 13.34 -18.62
CA ALA A 167 -0.74 14.56 -18.58
C ALA A 167 0.56 14.36 -17.78
N ARG A 168 1.61 15.11 -18.12
CA ARG A 168 2.90 15.04 -17.41
C ARG A 168 2.76 15.25 -15.90
N TYR A 169 1.94 16.22 -15.50
CA TYR A 169 1.60 16.48 -14.10
C TYR A 169 0.10 16.22 -13.91
N GLY A 170 -0.27 15.43 -12.90
CA GLY A 170 -1.66 15.04 -12.64
C GLY A 170 -2.14 13.80 -13.42
N GLY A 171 -1.41 13.38 -14.46
CA GLY A 171 -1.58 12.09 -15.12
C GLY A 171 -2.92 11.93 -15.83
N VAL A 172 -3.51 10.74 -15.74
CA VAL A 172 -4.77 10.42 -16.43
C VAL A 172 -5.94 11.29 -15.92
N GLY A 173 -6.86 11.64 -16.82
CA GLY A 173 -8.03 12.48 -16.51
C GLY A 173 -9.25 11.70 -16.03
N SER A 174 -9.31 10.40 -16.33
CA SER A 174 -10.48 9.55 -16.10
C SER A 174 -10.09 8.11 -15.76
N ARG A 175 -11.00 7.39 -15.07
CA ARG A 175 -10.81 5.97 -14.74
C ARG A 175 -10.65 5.10 -15.99
N SER A 176 -11.33 5.43 -17.09
CA SER A 176 -11.25 4.69 -18.36
C SER A 176 -9.88 4.79 -19.02
N GLU A 177 -9.11 5.85 -18.79
CA GLU A 177 -7.74 5.94 -19.31
C GLU A 177 -6.80 4.90 -18.67
N CYS A 178 -7.16 4.33 -17.51
CA CYS A 178 -6.44 3.21 -16.92
C CYS A 178 -6.47 1.95 -17.83
N ASP A 179 -7.40 1.85 -18.78
CA ASP A 179 -7.43 0.73 -19.73
C ASP A 179 -6.21 0.72 -20.66
N GLY A 180 -5.61 1.90 -20.88
CA GLY A 180 -4.37 2.09 -21.65
C GLY A 180 -3.08 1.87 -20.85
N MET A 181 -3.16 1.59 -19.54
CA MET A 181 -1.96 1.30 -18.73
C MET A 181 -1.40 -0.10 -19.01
N PRO A 182 -0.09 -0.32 -18.79
CA PRO A 182 0.47 -1.66 -18.64
C PRO A 182 -0.32 -2.49 -17.64
N GLY A 183 -0.51 -3.78 -17.92
CA GLY A 183 -1.44 -4.63 -17.16
C GLY A 183 -1.25 -4.60 -15.65
N LEU A 184 0.01 -4.60 -15.19
CA LEU A 184 0.37 -4.58 -13.77
C LEU A 184 0.13 -3.23 -13.07
N LEU A 185 -0.05 -2.14 -13.83
CA LEU A 185 -0.30 -0.79 -13.30
C LEU A 185 -1.80 -0.44 -13.27
N LYS A 186 -2.66 -1.26 -13.87
CA LYS A 186 -4.10 -0.96 -14.00
C LYS A 186 -4.79 -0.82 -12.65
N ASP A 187 -4.54 -1.75 -11.73
CA ASP A 187 -5.23 -1.76 -10.44
C ASP A 187 -4.83 -0.56 -9.58
N GLY A 188 -3.55 -0.19 -9.55
CA GLY A 188 -3.06 1.02 -8.89
C GLY A 188 -3.63 2.30 -9.53
N CYS A 189 -3.77 2.33 -10.86
CA CYS A 189 -4.42 3.44 -11.56
C CYS A 189 -5.91 3.54 -11.21
N GLN A 190 -6.62 2.42 -11.16
CA GLN A 190 -8.05 2.39 -10.82
C GLN A 190 -8.29 2.75 -9.35
N TRP A 191 -7.41 2.36 -8.44
CA TRP A 191 -7.45 2.74 -7.03
C TRP A 191 -7.58 4.26 -6.84
N ARG A 192 -6.89 5.06 -7.68
CA ARG A 192 -6.98 6.54 -7.67
C ARG A 192 -8.42 7.02 -7.81
N PHE A 193 -9.21 6.39 -8.68
CA PHE A 193 -10.60 6.78 -8.93
C PHE A 193 -11.58 6.09 -7.98
N ASP A 194 -11.24 4.88 -7.52
CA ASP A 194 -12.15 4.03 -6.76
C ASP A 194 -12.11 4.32 -5.26
N TRP A 195 -10.97 4.08 -4.59
CA TRP A 195 -10.83 4.31 -3.16
C TRP A 195 -10.50 5.77 -2.86
N PHE A 196 -9.56 6.33 -3.63
CA PHE A 196 -9.07 7.70 -3.45
C PHE A 196 -10.01 8.76 -4.06
N LYS A 197 -11.11 8.33 -4.70
CA LYS A 197 -12.18 9.20 -5.23
C LYS A 197 -11.68 10.33 -6.13
N ASN A 198 -10.56 10.10 -6.82
CA ASN A 198 -9.85 11.09 -7.63
C ASN A 198 -9.63 12.42 -6.88
N ALA A 199 -9.34 12.35 -5.58
CA ALA A 199 -9.03 13.53 -4.79
C ALA A 199 -7.83 14.28 -5.39
N ASP A 200 -7.98 15.59 -5.57
CA ASP A 200 -6.92 16.43 -6.12
C ASP A 200 -6.11 17.04 -4.98
N ASN A 201 -4.95 16.44 -4.70
CA ASN A 201 -3.97 16.90 -3.71
C ASN A 201 -4.59 17.16 -2.32
N PRO A 202 -5.29 16.17 -1.71
CA PRO A 202 -5.87 16.37 -0.39
C PRO A 202 -4.80 16.61 0.68
N ASP A 203 -5.08 17.53 1.60
CA ASP A 203 -4.29 17.75 2.80
C ASP A 203 -4.52 16.61 3.80
N PHE A 204 -3.59 16.45 4.73
CA PHE A 204 -3.68 15.44 5.78
C PHE A 204 -2.96 15.85 7.06
N THR A 205 -3.30 15.17 8.15
CA THR A 205 -2.39 15.02 9.28
C THR A 205 -1.67 13.69 9.19
N PHE A 206 -0.46 13.60 9.73
CA PHE A 206 0.32 12.36 9.73
C PHE A 206 1.00 12.11 11.07
N GLU A 207 1.28 10.84 11.32
CA GLU A 207 2.10 10.34 12.42
C GLU A 207 2.98 9.20 11.92
N GLN A 208 4.25 9.18 12.31
CA GLN A 208 5.15 8.06 12.05
C GLN A 208 4.74 6.84 12.87
N VAL A 209 4.62 5.70 12.20
CA VAL A 209 4.16 4.44 12.77
C VAL A 209 5.11 3.30 12.40
N GLN A 210 5.03 2.20 13.13
CA GLN A 210 5.61 0.93 12.67
C GLN A 210 5.04 0.56 11.31
N CYS A 211 5.91 0.14 10.40
CA CYS A 211 5.50 -0.31 9.09
C CYS A 211 4.68 -1.61 9.17
N PRO A 212 3.45 -1.63 8.62
CA PRO A 212 2.71 -2.87 8.40
C PRO A 212 3.55 -3.87 7.59
N SER A 213 3.42 -5.15 7.92
CA SER A 213 4.16 -6.24 7.25
C SER A 213 3.91 -6.28 5.75
N GLU A 214 2.73 -5.85 5.31
CA GLU A 214 2.27 -5.80 3.92
C GLU A 214 3.14 -4.86 3.10
N LEU A 215 3.48 -3.67 3.64
CA LEU A 215 4.35 -2.71 2.96
C LEU A 215 5.81 -3.18 2.94
N VAL A 216 6.29 -3.73 4.05
CA VAL A 216 7.66 -4.26 4.15
C VAL A 216 7.86 -5.48 3.24
N ALA A 217 6.86 -6.35 3.10
CA ALA A 217 6.92 -7.52 2.23
C ALA A 217 7.01 -7.13 0.75
N ILE A 218 6.38 -6.02 0.36
CA ILE A 218 6.47 -5.47 -0.99
C ILE A 218 7.84 -4.81 -1.24
N SER A 219 8.26 -3.91 -0.35
CA SER A 219 9.46 -3.11 -0.58
C SER A 219 10.76 -3.82 -0.22
N GLY A 220 10.72 -4.86 0.60
CA GLY A 220 11.91 -5.49 1.19
C GLY A 220 12.64 -4.63 2.21
N CYS A 221 12.14 -3.43 2.52
CA CYS A 221 12.85 -2.44 3.33
C CYS A 221 12.16 -2.23 4.68
N ARG A 222 12.88 -2.48 5.78
CA ARG A 222 12.44 -2.16 7.14
C ARG A 222 13.52 -1.41 7.89
N ARG A 223 13.16 -0.31 8.55
CA ARG A 223 14.13 0.43 9.37
C ARG A 223 14.52 -0.33 10.63
N ALA A 224 15.77 -0.15 11.07
CA ALA A 224 16.25 -0.73 12.33
C ALA A 224 15.53 -0.17 13.57
N ASP A 225 15.07 1.08 13.48
CA ASP A 225 14.33 1.79 14.54
C ASP A 225 12.80 1.63 14.43
N ASP A 226 12.29 0.88 13.46
CA ASP A 226 10.85 0.74 13.17
C ASP A 226 10.04 0.39 14.43
N LYS A 227 10.54 -0.57 15.22
CA LYS A 227 9.90 -1.03 16.48
C LYS A 227 9.76 0.04 17.57
N ASN A 228 10.43 1.19 17.42
CA ASN A 228 10.38 2.28 18.39
C ASN A 228 9.15 3.18 18.19
N PHE A 229 8.44 3.06 17.07
CA PHE A 229 7.24 3.83 16.74
C PHE A 229 5.97 3.08 17.15
N PRO A 230 4.81 3.76 17.30
CA PRO A 230 3.55 3.09 17.61
C PRO A 230 3.07 2.20 16.46
N ALA A 231 2.42 1.09 16.78
CA ALA A 231 1.75 0.27 15.78
C ALA A 231 0.53 1.01 15.20
N PHE A 232 0.34 0.94 13.88
CA PHE A 232 -0.88 1.44 13.27
C PHE A 232 -2.06 0.57 13.68
N ASN A 233 -3.06 1.17 14.31
CA ASN A 233 -4.29 0.46 14.67
C ASN A 233 -5.32 0.56 13.53
N MET A 234 -5.56 -0.58 12.87
CA MET A 234 -6.59 -0.75 11.85
C MET A 234 -8.01 -0.49 12.37
N ILE A 235 -8.22 -0.66 13.68
CA ILE A 235 -9.46 -0.32 14.36
C ILE A 235 -9.40 1.18 14.67
N GLY A 236 -9.66 2.00 13.65
CA GLY A 236 -10.02 3.39 13.90
C GLY A 236 -11.27 3.40 14.77
N ASN A 237 -11.15 3.90 16.00
CA ASN A 237 -12.24 4.13 16.95
C ASN A 237 -13.51 4.66 16.27
N SER A 238 -14.40 3.75 15.90
CA SER A 238 -15.83 3.97 16.08
C SER A 238 -16.14 3.59 17.52
N ALA A 239 -15.74 4.43 18.47
CA ALA A 239 -16.46 4.44 19.74
C ALA A 239 -17.91 4.84 19.39
N PRO A 240 -18.94 4.06 19.77
CA PRO A 240 -20.30 4.51 19.59
C PRO A 240 -20.44 5.81 20.37
N LYS A 241 -20.74 6.91 19.66
CA LYS A 241 -21.21 8.14 20.29
C LYS A 241 -22.34 7.74 21.25
N PRO A 242 -22.27 8.05 22.56
CA PRO A 242 -23.39 7.82 23.45
C PRO A 242 -24.52 8.71 22.94
N THR A 243 -25.48 8.11 22.28
CA THR A 243 -26.70 8.80 21.90
C THR A 243 -27.51 8.88 23.17
N THR A 244 -27.53 10.05 23.79
CA THR A 244 -28.46 10.42 24.84
C THR A 244 -29.87 10.25 24.28
N SER A 245 -30.49 9.12 24.60
CA SER A 245 -31.90 8.88 24.37
C SER A 245 -32.70 9.81 25.27
N LYS A 246 -33.22 10.90 24.68
CA LYS A 246 -34.39 11.55 25.27
C LYS A 246 -35.58 10.63 25.05
N ALA A 247 -36.18 10.21 26.16
CA ALA A 247 -37.48 9.55 26.21
C ALA A 247 -38.61 10.51 25.75
N VAL A 248 -39.81 9.93 25.60
CA VAL A 248 -41.14 10.54 25.35
C VAL A 248 -41.56 10.46 23.86
N THR A 249 -42.71 9.90 23.43
CA THR A 249 -43.94 9.42 24.09
C THR A 249 -44.58 8.29 23.27
N THR A 250 -45.31 7.42 23.98
CA THR A 250 -46.28 6.45 23.49
C THR A 250 -47.45 7.09 22.72
N SER A 251 -47.81 6.51 21.58
CA SER A 251 -49.18 6.54 21.06
C SER A 251 -49.57 5.20 20.41
N LYS A 252 -50.88 4.96 20.43
CA LYS A 252 -51.65 3.71 20.47
C LYS A 252 -51.68 2.92 19.12
N PRO A 253 -51.99 1.60 19.13
CA PRO A 253 -51.96 0.77 17.93
C PRO A 253 -53.31 0.70 17.18
N ALA A 254 -53.24 0.59 15.84
CA ALA A 254 -54.34 0.20 14.96
C ALA A 254 -53.74 -0.54 13.73
N THR A 255 -53.88 -1.87 13.63
CA THR A 255 -54.92 -2.64 12.92
C THR A 255 -54.42 -3.21 11.58
N THR A 256 -54.10 -4.49 11.62
CA THR A 256 -54.37 -5.57 10.67
C THR A 256 -54.71 -5.25 9.20
N SER A 257 -53.87 -5.75 8.28
CA SER A 257 -54.34 -6.30 6.99
C SER A 257 -53.49 -7.50 6.55
N LYS A 258 -54.18 -8.45 5.93
CA LYS A 258 -53.89 -9.87 5.69
C LYS A 258 -52.78 -10.18 4.65
N PRO A 259 -52.31 -11.45 4.58
CA PRO A 259 -51.12 -11.85 3.84
C PRO A 259 -51.41 -12.23 2.38
N VAL A 260 -50.44 -12.03 1.49
CA VAL A 260 -50.47 -12.56 0.11
C VAL A 260 -49.28 -13.49 -0.14
N THR A 261 -49.62 -14.77 -0.10
CA THR A 261 -49.29 -15.89 -1.00
C THR A 261 -47.90 -16.03 -1.61
N THR A 262 -47.26 -17.10 -1.16
CA THR A 262 -46.12 -17.86 -1.66
C THR A 262 -46.32 -18.40 -3.09
N ILE A 263 -45.27 -18.39 -3.93
CA ILE A 263 -45.15 -19.28 -5.09
C ILE A 263 -43.82 -20.04 -4.99
N LYS A 264 -43.91 -21.36 -5.14
CA LYS A 264 -42.87 -22.40 -5.00
C LYS A 264 -41.97 -22.51 -6.26
N PRO A 265 -40.75 -23.07 -6.16
CA PRO A 265 -39.74 -23.05 -7.23
C PRO A 265 -39.95 -24.10 -8.32
N ALA A 266 -39.43 -23.82 -9.53
CA ALA A 266 -39.30 -24.78 -10.61
C ALA A 266 -37.84 -25.23 -10.79
N THR A 267 -37.65 -26.54 -10.73
CA THR A 267 -36.44 -27.32 -11.04
C THR A 267 -36.53 -27.92 -12.44
N THR A 268 -35.41 -27.91 -13.19
CA THR A 268 -35.04 -28.83 -14.29
C THR A 268 -33.67 -28.36 -14.83
N SER A 269 -32.71 -29.14 -15.33
CA SER A 269 -32.29 -30.55 -15.30
C SER A 269 -30.96 -30.63 -16.08
N LYS A 270 -30.02 -31.49 -15.67
CA LYS A 270 -28.71 -31.77 -16.32
C LYS A 270 -28.84 -32.89 -17.38
N PRO A 271 -27.94 -32.97 -18.39
CA PRO A 271 -27.10 -34.20 -18.61
C PRO A 271 -25.64 -33.86 -19.05
N ALA A 272 -24.53 -34.38 -18.46
CA ALA A 272 -23.76 -35.64 -18.68
C ALA A 272 -23.17 -35.83 -20.11
N LYS A 273 -21.86 -35.64 -20.37
CA LYS A 273 -20.63 -36.50 -20.25
C LYS A 273 -20.13 -37.06 -21.62
N THR A 274 -18.85 -36.81 -21.95
CA THR A 274 -17.96 -37.66 -22.80
C THR A 274 -16.47 -37.25 -22.60
N SER A 275 -15.54 -38.12 -22.99
CA SER A 275 -14.21 -38.34 -22.36
C SER A 275 -12.99 -38.40 -23.32
N LYS A 276 -11.82 -37.89 -22.84
CA LYS A 276 -10.38 -38.31 -23.07
C LYS A 276 -9.72 -37.99 -24.46
N PRO A 277 -8.36 -37.88 -24.68
CA PRO A 277 -7.14 -38.04 -23.82
C PRO A 277 -6.09 -36.88 -23.76
N ALA A 278 -5.23 -37.01 -22.74
CA ALA A 278 -3.84 -36.59 -22.50
C ALA A 278 -3.09 -35.66 -23.49
N GLY A 279 -2.58 -34.55 -22.93
CA GLY A 279 -1.41 -33.79 -23.41
C GLY A 279 -0.88 -32.94 -22.24
N GLY A 280 0.39 -33.13 -21.86
CA GLY A 280 0.99 -32.46 -20.70
C GLY A 280 1.01 -30.94 -20.85
N SER A 281 0.45 -30.24 -19.86
CA SER A 281 0.50 -28.78 -19.77
C SER A 281 1.71 -28.37 -18.92
N PRO A 282 2.44 -27.30 -19.28
CA PRO A 282 3.45 -26.72 -18.41
C PRO A 282 2.77 -26.30 -17.10
N SER A 283 3.34 -26.71 -15.96
CA SER A 283 2.86 -26.30 -14.66
C SER A 283 2.82 -24.77 -14.60
N GLU A 284 1.63 -24.20 -14.39
CA GLU A 284 1.49 -22.77 -14.08
C GLU A 284 2.40 -22.41 -12.90
N PRO A 285 3.06 -21.24 -12.93
CA PRO A 285 3.95 -20.84 -11.85
C PRO A 285 3.16 -20.67 -10.55
N LEU A 286 3.55 -21.45 -9.53
CA LEU A 286 3.00 -21.34 -8.19
C LEU A 286 3.35 -19.98 -7.58
N VAL A 287 2.40 -19.38 -6.87
CA VAL A 287 2.58 -18.08 -6.24
C VAL A 287 3.38 -18.23 -4.94
N ALA A 288 4.49 -17.51 -4.83
CA ALA A 288 5.33 -17.50 -3.63
C ALA A 288 4.59 -16.92 -2.41
N ALA A 289 5.17 -17.06 -1.22
CA ALA A 289 4.64 -16.45 -0.01
C ALA A 289 4.42 -14.95 -0.24
N TYR A 290 3.29 -14.45 0.26
CA TYR A 290 2.81 -13.08 0.14
C TYR A 290 2.43 -12.63 -1.29
N GLY A 291 2.48 -13.51 -2.29
CA GLY A 291 1.95 -13.22 -3.62
C GLY A 291 0.43 -13.37 -3.70
N GLN A 292 -0.19 -12.71 -4.70
CA GLN A 292 -1.64 -12.75 -4.91
C GLN A 292 -2.08 -14.09 -5.50
N CYS A 293 -3.03 -14.76 -4.84
CA CYS A 293 -3.46 -16.11 -5.20
C CYS A 293 -4.90 -16.21 -5.70
N ASN A 294 -5.76 -15.21 -5.43
CA ASN A 294 -7.07 -15.09 -6.07
C ASN A 294 -7.72 -13.73 -5.77
N SER A 295 -8.75 -13.35 -6.53
CA SER A 295 -9.85 -12.58 -5.98
C SER A 295 -11.18 -12.96 -6.63
N GLU A 296 -12.27 -12.95 -5.86
CA GLU A 296 -13.60 -13.35 -6.34
C GLU A 296 -14.17 -12.34 -7.36
N LYS A 297 -13.60 -11.14 -7.47
CA LYS A 297 -14.05 -10.05 -8.35
C LYS A 297 -13.00 -9.56 -9.37
N SER A 298 -11.78 -10.12 -9.40
CA SER A 298 -10.79 -9.81 -10.44
C SER A 298 -10.88 -10.81 -11.60
N TRP A 299 -10.56 -10.32 -12.80
CA TRP A 299 -10.50 -11.08 -14.04
C TRP A 299 -9.25 -11.97 -14.15
N ALA A 300 -8.36 -11.93 -13.15
CA ALA A 300 -7.17 -12.76 -13.10
C ALA A 300 -7.55 -14.19 -12.70
N ALA A 301 -7.10 -15.18 -13.48
CA ALA A 301 -7.27 -16.58 -13.12
C ALA A 301 -6.67 -16.87 -11.74
N ALA A 302 -7.42 -17.55 -10.88
CA ALA A 302 -6.96 -17.96 -9.55
C ALA A 302 -5.66 -18.78 -9.68
N LYS A 303 -4.60 -18.37 -8.99
CA LYS A 303 -3.29 -19.04 -9.04
C LYS A 303 -3.00 -19.77 -7.74
N PRO A 304 -2.63 -21.06 -7.78
CA PRO A 304 -2.31 -21.81 -6.58
C PRO A 304 -1.02 -21.31 -5.92
N CYS A 305 -1.03 -21.27 -4.58
CA CYS A 305 0.16 -20.95 -3.79
C CYS A 305 1.21 -22.05 -3.84
N ALA A 306 2.47 -21.69 -3.62
CA ALA A 306 3.56 -22.65 -3.45
C ALA A 306 3.31 -23.57 -2.24
N LYS A 307 3.95 -24.74 -2.25
CA LYS A 307 3.75 -25.78 -1.24
C LYS A 307 4.00 -25.22 0.17
N GLY A 308 3.06 -25.47 1.09
CA GLY A 308 3.13 -25.00 2.48
C GLY A 308 2.49 -23.63 2.70
N LEU A 309 1.82 -23.07 1.69
CA LEU A 309 1.11 -21.81 1.78
C LEU A 309 -0.37 -22.01 1.44
N ARG A 310 -1.24 -21.24 2.10
CA ARG A 310 -2.68 -21.18 1.85
C ARG A 310 -3.05 -19.85 1.22
N CYS A 311 -3.97 -19.88 0.27
CA CYS A 311 -4.55 -18.67 -0.26
C CYS A 311 -5.57 -18.12 0.73
N VAL A 312 -5.26 -17.00 1.37
CA VAL A 312 -6.10 -16.36 2.38
C VAL A 312 -6.78 -15.14 1.77
N LYS A 313 -8.12 -15.14 1.73
CA LYS A 313 -8.91 -13.98 1.33
C LYS A 313 -8.71 -12.86 2.33
N GLN A 314 -8.21 -11.73 1.85
CA GLN A 314 -8.09 -10.51 2.65
C GLN A 314 -9.34 -9.63 2.47
N ASN A 315 -9.80 -9.50 1.23
CA ASN A 315 -11.06 -8.86 0.88
C ASN A 315 -11.60 -9.43 -0.45
N ASP A 316 -12.71 -8.89 -0.95
CA ASP A 316 -13.35 -9.36 -2.20
C ASP A 316 -12.46 -9.23 -3.45
N TRP A 317 -11.44 -8.37 -3.40
CA TRP A 317 -10.56 -8.00 -4.52
C TRP A 317 -9.13 -8.53 -4.36
N TYR A 318 -8.79 -9.12 -3.20
CA TYR A 318 -7.44 -9.56 -2.92
C TYR A 318 -7.38 -10.75 -1.97
N SER A 319 -6.66 -11.79 -2.39
CA SER A 319 -6.27 -12.95 -1.58
C SER A 319 -4.78 -13.20 -1.74
N GLN A 320 -4.12 -13.58 -0.65
CA GLN A 320 -2.67 -13.67 -0.57
C GLN A 320 -2.20 -15.04 -0.07
N CYS A 321 -1.09 -15.55 -0.61
CA CYS A 321 -0.46 -16.76 -0.11
C CYS A 321 0.20 -16.53 1.26
N LEU A 322 -0.30 -17.16 2.31
CA LEU A 322 0.27 -17.08 3.67
C LEU A 322 0.66 -18.48 4.18
N PRO A 323 1.65 -18.60 5.09
CA PRO A 323 1.93 -19.85 5.79
C PRO A 323 0.73 -20.44 6.56
#